data_AF-A0A4S0R2T5-F1
#
_entry.id   AF-A0A4S0R2T5-F1
#
_cell.length_a   1.000
_cell.length_b   1.000
_cell.length_c   1.000
_cell.angle_alpha   90.00
_cell.angle_beta   90.00
_cell.angle_gamma   90.00
#
_symmetry.space_group_name_H-M   'P 1'
#
loop_
_entity.id
_entity.type
_entity.pdbx_description
1 polymer ?
#
loop_
_entity_poly.entity_id
_entity_poly.type
_entity_poly.pdbx_seq_one_letter_code
_entity_poly.pdbx_strand_id
1 'polypeptide(L)'
;TLPYRNDVFTGGAPKTWGEVLAKGKEGVAADTIKYPVVFRGVSGNPIVTSWYPIFLSFGGSFFDDKWNPIFNSAEGKASADFFVGTMKQNAPSGVVEFDSDQEGAAILGGEAGVIIQYSG
;
A
#
# COMPACT_ATOMS: atom_id res chain seq x y z
N THR A 1 0.04 4.80 9.05
CA THR A 1 -1.43 4.96 8.99
C THR A 1 -1.90 4.65 7.58
N LEU A 2 -3.21 4.56 7.35
CA LEU A 2 -3.78 4.26 6.02
C LEU A 2 -4.78 5.38 5.65
N PRO A 3 -4.33 6.54 5.16
CA PRO A 3 -5.23 7.57 4.67
C PRO A 3 -6.10 7.04 3.51
N TYR A 4 -7.40 7.29 3.57
CA TYR A 4 -8.36 6.81 2.59
C TYR A 4 -9.42 7.87 2.25
N ARG A 5 -9.97 7.80 1.03
CA ARG A 5 -11.07 8.64 0.53
C ARG A 5 -12.42 8.14 1.07
N ASN A 6 -13.09 8.91 1.92
CA ASN A 6 -14.35 8.49 2.55
C ASN A 6 -15.55 8.43 1.59
N ASP A 7 -15.50 9.15 0.48
CA ASP A 7 -16.46 9.09 -0.62
C ASP A 7 -16.31 7.83 -1.50
N VAL A 8 -15.13 7.20 -1.48
CA VAL A 8 -14.90 5.86 -2.06
C VAL A 8 -15.21 4.76 -1.03
N PHE A 9 -14.76 4.94 0.21
CA PHE A 9 -14.93 3.99 1.32
C PHE A 9 -16.07 4.43 2.26
N THR A 10 -17.29 4.46 1.72
CA THR A 10 -18.49 4.97 2.42
C THR A 10 -18.92 4.14 3.63
N GLY A 11 -18.51 2.87 3.68
CA GLY A 11 -18.72 1.96 4.83
C GLY A 11 -17.74 2.18 5.99
N GLY A 12 -16.86 3.18 5.90
CA GLY A 12 -15.78 3.43 6.85
C GLY A 12 -14.44 2.84 6.40
N ALA A 13 -13.46 2.84 7.31
CA ALA A 13 -12.10 2.38 7.00
C ALA A 13 -12.09 0.92 6.52
N PRO A 14 -11.37 0.60 5.42
CA PRO A 14 -11.21 -0.77 4.96
C PRO A 14 -10.44 -1.60 6.00
N LYS A 15 -10.84 -2.85 6.16
CA LYS A 15 -10.31 -3.79 7.17
C LYS A 15 -9.31 -4.78 6.58
N THR A 16 -9.33 -4.98 5.27
CA THR A 16 -8.42 -5.90 4.56
C THR A 16 -7.86 -5.26 3.30
N TRP A 17 -6.68 -5.73 2.85
CA TRP A 17 -6.13 -5.32 1.56
C TRP A 17 -7.03 -5.71 0.38
N GLY A 18 -7.82 -6.78 0.52
CA GLY A 18 -8.85 -7.16 -0.45
C GLY A 18 -9.94 -6.10 -0.57
N GLU A 19 -10.42 -5.55 0.54
CA GLU A 19 -11.38 -4.44 0.55
C GLU A 19 -10.80 -3.17 -0.05
N VAL A 20 -9.54 -2.84 0.25
CA VAL A 20 -8.82 -1.70 -0.37
C VAL A 20 -8.87 -1.81 -1.89
N LEU A 21 -8.48 -2.96 -2.43
CA LEU A 21 -8.44 -3.17 -3.88
C LEU A 21 -9.83 -3.26 -4.50
N ALA A 22 -10.79 -3.92 -3.86
CA ALA A 22 -12.15 -4.06 -4.37
C ALA A 22 -12.85 -2.70 -4.44
N LYS A 23 -12.89 -1.95 -3.34
CA LYS A 23 -13.53 -0.62 -3.30
C LYS A 23 -12.77 0.42 -4.09
N GLY A 24 -11.44 0.37 -4.11
CA GLY A 24 -10.66 1.23 -4.99
C GLY A 24 -10.95 0.98 -6.47
N LYS A 25 -11.13 -0.29 -6.90
CA LYS A 25 -11.52 -0.61 -8.28
C LYS A 25 -12.93 -0.13 -8.62
N GLU A 26 -13.88 -0.23 -7.69
CA GLU A 26 -15.21 0.37 -7.84
C GLU A 26 -15.10 1.89 -8.04
N GLY A 27 -14.27 2.57 -7.25
CA GLY A 27 -14.02 4.01 -7.37
C GLY A 27 -13.38 4.40 -8.71
N VAL A 28 -12.46 3.60 -9.23
CA VAL A 28 -11.89 3.80 -10.58
C VAL A 28 -12.94 3.60 -11.67
N ALA A 29 -13.74 2.54 -11.57
CA ALA A 29 -14.81 2.28 -12.55
C ALA A 29 -15.89 3.38 -12.56
N ALA A 30 -16.08 4.07 -11.44
CA ALA A 30 -16.98 5.20 -11.27
C ALA A 30 -16.35 6.57 -11.61
N ASP A 31 -15.08 6.60 -12.04
CA ASP A 31 -14.31 7.83 -12.32
C ASP A 31 -14.17 8.79 -11.12
N THR A 32 -14.28 8.27 -9.89
CA THR A 32 -14.12 9.05 -8.64
C THR A 32 -12.65 9.25 -8.25
N ILE A 33 -11.81 8.30 -8.65
CA ILE A 33 -10.36 8.23 -8.42
C ILE A 33 -9.71 7.56 -9.63
N LYS A 34 -8.38 7.69 -9.79
CA LYS A 34 -7.63 7.05 -10.88
C LYS A 34 -6.97 5.74 -10.47
N TYR A 35 -6.60 5.61 -9.19
CA TYR A 35 -5.82 4.48 -8.69
C TYR A 35 -6.42 3.96 -7.37
N PRO A 36 -6.69 2.65 -7.24
CA PRO A 36 -7.12 2.06 -5.98
C PRO A 36 -6.15 2.35 -4.82
N VAL A 37 -4.86 2.27 -5.10
CA VAL A 37 -3.80 2.49 -4.12
C VAL A 37 -2.62 3.24 -4.76
N VAL A 38 -2.00 4.13 -4.00
CA VAL A 38 -0.70 4.72 -4.32
C VAL A 38 0.24 4.49 -3.14
N PHE A 39 1.52 4.26 -3.43
CA PHE A 39 2.54 4.00 -2.41
C PHE A 39 3.89 4.53 -2.87
N ARG A 40 4.86 4.56 -1.97
CA ARG A 40 6.25 4.95 -2.27
C ARG A 40 7.01 3.75 -2.84
N GLY A 41 7.58 3.89 -4.02
CA GLY A 41 8.27 2.80 -4.74
C GLY A 41 9.77 2.99 -4.88
N VAL A 42 10.30 4.17 -4.54
CA VAL A 42 11.74 4.45 -4.62
C VAL A 42 12.54 3.49 -3.74
N SER A 43 13.68 3.05 -4.26
CA SER A 43 14.58 2.10 -3.61
C SER A 43 15.11 2.64 -2.27
N GLY A 44 15.28 1.75 -1.29
CA GLY A 44 15.73 2.11 0.06
C GLY A 44 14.57 2.25 1.04
N ASN A 45 14.59 3.29 1.87
CA ASN A 45 13.53 3.52 2.86
C ASN A 45 12.10 3.59 2.26
N PRO A 46 11.84 4.28 1.12
CA PRO A 46 10.48 4.52 0.67
C PRO A 46 9.69 3.24 0.41
N ILE A 47 10.23 2.33 -0.42
CA ILE A 47 9.58 1.07 -0.73
C ILE A 47 9.45 0.14 0.47
N VAL A 48 10.44 0.14 1.38
CA VAL A 48 10.38 -0.67 2.61
C VAL A 48 9.28 -0.17 3.53
N THR A 49 9.12 1.15 3.67
CA THR A 49 8.04 1.74 4.48
C THR A 49 6.66 1.39 3.93
N SER A 50 6.48 1.39 2.60
CA SER A 50 5.20 1.00 2.00
C SER A 50 4.91 -0.51 2.09
N TRP A 51 5.94 -1.35 1.98
CA TRP A 51 5.78 -2.81 2.13
C TRP A 51 5.58 -3.25 3.58
N TYR A 52 6.17 -2.55 4.55
CA TYR A 52 6.20 -2.96 5.94
C TYR A 52 4.82 -3.27 6.58
N PRO A 53 3.77 -2.42 6.47
CA PRO A 53 2.47 -2.77 7.03
C PRO A 53 1.82 -3.99 6.35
N ILE A 54 2.14 -4.24 5.08
CA ILE A 54 1.71 -5.45 4.37
C ILE A 54 2.44 -6.65 4.93
N PHE A 55 3.77 -6.58 5.05
CA PHE A 55 4.60 -7.61 5.66
C PHE A 55 4.08 -8.04 7.05
N LEU A 56 3.82 -7.07 7.92
CA LEU A 56 3.25 -7.33 9.25
C LEU A 56 1.85 -7.96 9.17
N SER A 57 0.99 -7.50 8.26
CA SER A 57 -0.36 -8.06 8.12
C SER A 57 -0.38 -9.51 7.62
N PHE A 58 0.71 -9.98 7.02
CA PHE A 58 0.92 -11.38 6.62
C PHE A 58 1.56 -12.22 7.73
N GLY A 59 1.84 -11.64 8.90
CA GLY A 59 2.51 -12.32 10.02
C GLY A 59 4.04 -12.31 9.94
N GLY A 60 4.62 -11.50 9.06
CA GLY A 60 6.06 -11.37 8.92
C GLY A 60 6.74 -10.73 10.14
N SER A 61 7.94 -11.18 10.46
CA SER A 61 8.82 -10.56 11.45
C SER A 61 10.22 -10.34 10.88
N PHE A 62 10.87 -9.22 11.21
CA PHE A 62 12.24 -8.98 10.78
C PHE A 62 13.25 -9.83 11.55
N PHE A 63 13.02 -10.04 12.84
CA PHE A 63 13.96 -10.66 13.75
C PHE A 63 13.26 -11.68 14.65
N ASP A 64 14.00 -12.72 15.04
CA ASP A 64 13.63 -13.60 16.15
C ASP A 64 14.01 -12.97 17.51
N ASP A 65 13.70 -13.66 18.60
CA ASP A 65 14.00 -13.21 19.97
C ASP A 65 15.51 -13.05 20.26
N LYS A 66 16.37 -13.55 19.37
CA LYS A 66 17.84 -13.47 19.46
C LYS A 66 18.43 -12.46 18.48
N TRP A 67 17.60 -11.63 17.85
CA TRP A 67 18.01 -10.65 16.83
C TRP A 67 18.58 -11.25 15.54
N ASN A 68 18.30 -12.53 15.25
CA ASN A 68 18.64 -13.10 13.94
C ASN A 68 17.63 -12.62 12.90
N PRO A 69 18.06 -12.22 11.69
CA PRO A 69 17.15 -11.82 10.63
C PRO A 69 16.34 -13.03 10.13
N ILE A 70 15.01 -12.92 10.17
CA ILE A 70 14.06 -13.98 9.75
C ILE A 70 13.03 -13.52 8.72
N PHE A 71 13.15 -12.30 8.19
CA PHE A 71 12.18 -11.75 7.22
C PHE A 71 12.07 -12.55 5.92
N ASN A 72 13.10 -13.33 5.55
CA ASN A 72 13.06 -14.24 4.41
C ASN A 72 12.32 -15.55 4.78
N SER A 73 11.06 -15.42 5.17
CA SER A 73 10.16 -16.51 5.55
C SER A 73 9.08 -16.74 4.48
N ALA A 74 8.19 -17.71 4.71
CA ALA A 74 7.02 -17.92 3.84
C ALA A 74 6.10 -16.69 3.82
N GLU A 75 5.90 -16.04 4.97
CA GLU A 75 5.12 -14.81 5.14
C GLU A 75 5.80 -13.61 4.47
N GLY A 76 7.12 -13.51 4.60
CA GLY A 76 7.92 -12.51 3.90
C GLY A 76 7.81 -12.62 2.39
N LYS A 77 7.92 -13.84 1.85
CA LYS A 77 7.70 -14.09 0.43
C LYS A 77 6.27 -13.76 0.00
N ALA A 78 5.26 -14.25 0.74
CA ALA A 78 3.85 -14.06 0.39
C ALA A 78 3.45 -12.57 0.37
N SER A 79 3.91 -11.79 1.35
CA SER A 79 3.68 -10.35 1.40
C SER A 79 4.41 -9.60 0.28
N ALA A 80 5.64 -9.99 -0.06
CA ALA A 80 6.39 -9.42 -1.19
C ALA A 80 5.72 -9.74 -2.54
N ASP A 81 5.28 -10.98 -2.73
CA ASP A 81 4.52 -11.41 -3.92
C ASP A 81 3.21 -10.62 -4.03
N PHE A 82 2.48 -10.42 -2.92
CA PHE A 82 1.28 -9.60 -2.91
C PHE A 82 1.56 -8.13 -3.23
N PHE A 83 2.61 -7.55 -2.66
CA PHE A 83 2.94 -6.14 -2.89
C PHE A 83 3.41 -5.88 -4.33
N VAL A 84 4.35 -6.68 -4.83
CA VAL A 84 4.93 -6.50 -6.18
C VAL A 84 3.99 -7.03 -7.27
N GLY A 85 3.27 -8.13 -6.99
CA GLY A 85 2.38 -8.78 -7.94
C GLY A 85 1.01 -8.12 -7.99
N THR A 86 0.38 -7.87 -6.84
CA THR A 86 -1.02 -7.39 -6.80
C THR A 86 -1.10 -5.88 -6.59
N MET A 87 -0.42 -5.33 -5.58
CA MET A 87 -0.55 -3.90 -5.26
C MET A 87 0.01 -3.02 -6.38
N LYS A 88 1.21 -3.35 -6.90
CA LYS A 88 1.82 -2.60 -8.01
C LYS A 88 0.95 -2.57 -9.28
N GLN A 89 0.23 -3.65 -9.59
CA GLN A 89 -0.68 -3.69 -10.75
C GLN A 89 -1.88 -2.75 -10.60
N ASN A 90 -2.21 -2.35 -9.37
CA ASN A 90 -3.32 -1.44 -9.05
C ASN A 90 -2.81 -0.06 -8.61
N ALA A 91 -1.54 0.24 -8.89
CA ALA A 91 -0.90 1.52 -8.62
C ALA A 91 -0.55 2.23 -9.94
N PRO A 92 -0.15 3.51 -9.91
CA PRO A 92 0.35 4.21 -11.09
C PRO A 92 1.49 3.45 -11.77
N SER A 93 1.55 3.48 -13.10
CA SER A 93 2.62 2.79 -13.85
C SER A 93 4.02 3.26 -13.44
N GLY A 94 4.16 4.52 -13.03
CA GLY A 94 5.39 5.14 -12.53
C GLY A 94 5.60 5.03 -11.02
N VAL A 95 4.80 4.23 -10.27
CA VAL A 95 4.87 4.18 -8.80
C VAL A 95 6.26 3.82 -8.25
N VAL A 96 7.09 3.14 -9.04
CA VAL A 96 8.49 2.82 -8.69
C VAL A 96 9.38 4.05 -8.51
N GLU A 97 8.98 5.20 -9.05
CA GLU A 97 9.68 6.49 -8.91
C GLU A 97 9.01 7.40 -7.87
N PHE A 98 7.97 6.94 -7.17
CA PHE A 98 7.23 7.77 -6.23
C PHE A 98 7.89 7.75 -4.86
N ASP A 99 8.08 8.94 -4.29
CA ASP A 99 8.37 9.15 -2.87
C ASP A 99 7.21 9.93 -2.22
N SER A 100 7.43 10.47 -1.02
CA SER A 100 6.40 11.13 -0.20
C SER A 100 5.64 12.23 -0.94
N ASP A 101 6.31 13.01 -1.79
CA ASP A 101 5.68 14.12 -2.51
C ASP A 101 4.68 13.62 -3.56
N GLN A 102 5.04 12.61 -4.34
CA GLN A 102 4.15 12.04 -5.37
C GLN A 102 3.00 11.26 -4.73
N GLU A 103 3.26 10.52 -3.65
CA GLU A 103 2.21 9.82 -2.89
C GLU A 103 1.21 10.82 -2.30
N GLY A 104 1.71 11.88 -1.65
CA GLY A 104 0.89 12.95 -1.08
C GLY A 104 0.10 13.71 -2.14
N ALA A 105 0.73 14.04 -3.28
CA ALA A 105 0.07 14.69 -4.40
C ALA A 105 -1.07 13.83 -4.96
N ALA A 106 -0.92 12.52 -5.02
CA ALA A 106 -1.96 11.63 -5.54
C ALA A 106 -3.23 11.62 -4.67
N ILE A 107 -3.09 11.58 -3.33
CA ILE A 107 -4.28 11.62 -2.44
C ILE A 107 -4.91 13.02 -2.40
N LEU A 108 -4.09 14.09 -2.37
CA LEU A 108 -4.56 15.47 -2.32
C LEU A 108 -5.18 15.93 -3.64
N GLY A 109 -4.65 15.44 -4.77
CA GLY A 109 -5.18 15.67 -6.12
C GLY A 109 -6.41 14.82 -6.43
N GLY A 110 -6.85 13.98 -5.48
CA GLY A 110 -8.04 13.14 -5.62
C GLY A 110 -7.86 11.93 -6.54
N GLU A 111 -6.63 11.57 -6.88
CA GLU A 111 -6.32 10.47 -7.80
C GLU A 111 -6.25 9.11 -7.09
N ALA A 112 -5.85 9.07 -5.82
CA ALA A 112 -5.72 7.84 -5.05
C ALA A 112 -6.95 7.56 -4.18
N GLY A 113 -7.38 6.30 -4.11
CA GLY A 113 -8.35 5.84 -3.12
C GLY A 113 -7.75 5.72 -1.72
N VAL A 114 -6.52 5.21 -1.65
CA VAL A 114 -5.74 4.97 -0.42
C VAL A 114 -4.26 5.27 -0.67
N ILE A 115 -3.56 5.75 0.36
CA ILE A 115 -2.09 5.79 0.41
C ILE A 115 -1.52 5.06 1.63
N ILE A 116 -0.25 4.63 1.56
CA ILE A 116 0.44 3.94 2.67
C ILE A 116 1.46 4.89 3.28
N GLN A 117 1.00 5.70 4.23
CA GLN A 117 1.78 6.78 4.81
C GLN A 117 2.15 6.52 6.28
N TYR A 118 3.27 7.09 6.73
CA TYR A 118 3.62 7.16 8.14
C TYR A 118 3.35 8.59 8.65
N SER A 119 2.65 8.75 9.77
CA SER A 119 2.22 10.08 10.26
C SER A 119 3.23 10.81 11.15
N GLY A 120 4.40 10.21 11.41
CA GLY A 120 5.30 10.68 12.47
C GLY A 120 4.78 10.36 13.86
#